data_AF-A0A8B3RML2-F1
#
_entry.id   AF-A0A8B3RML2-F1
#
_cell.length_a   1.000
_cell.length_b   1.000
_cell.length_c   1.000
_cell.angle_alpha   90.00
_cell.angle_beta   90.00
_cell.angle_gamma   90.00
#
_symmetry.space_group_name_H-M   'P 1'
#
loop_
_entity.id
_entity.type
_entity.pdbx_description
1 polymer ?
#
loop_
_entity_poly.entity_id
_entity_poly.type
_entity_poly.pdbx_seq_one_letter_code
_entity_poly.pdbx_strand_id
1 'polypeptide(L)'
;MTPVREIFAFLFLGAGKIGVTIFFSISTWFLISSEQSIKHNFRRIWLMERELLFWSLTLLIAFTLAKKSLLSPTMMLNSVFPVITSLWWYASAYASFLAILPFLQYALLAMGPKRHTQLALMLLLVFGPLSLVPYPTIFGIYITNVAGFMYLFILLSCYKLYLKQFNVKQLWILMASGLLIGVLITVLKDAVIVLMFADNTPTSW
;
A
#
# COMPACT_ATOMS: atom_id res chain seq x y z
N MET A 1 -20.19 14.80 -15.43
CA MET A 1 -19.13 13.77 -15.24
C MET A 1 -19.68 12.45 -15.74
N THR A 2 -18.98 11.71 -16.59
CA THR A 2 -19.55 10.50 -17.25
C THR A 2 -19.44 9.26 -16.33
N PRO A 3 -20.49 8.42 -16.22
CA PRO A 3 -20.49 7.21 -15.38
C PRO A 3 -19.32 6.27 -15.62
N VAL A 4 -18.83 6.21 -16.88
CA VAL A 4 -17.67 5.40 -17.29
C VAL A 4 -16.40 5.80 -16.53
N ARG A 5 -16.19 7.11 -16.28
CA ARG A 5 -15.00 7.61 -15.58
C ARG A 5 -15.00 7.20 -14.11
N GLU A 6 -16.17 7.19 -13.46
CA GLU A 6 -16.31 6.77 -12.06
C GLU A 6 -16.13 5.26 -11.90
N ILE A 7 -16.66 4.46 -12.82
CA ILE A 7 -16.42 3.00 -12.86
C ILE A 7 -14.94 2.71 -13.08
N PHE A 8 -14.29 3.42 -14.00
CA PHE A 8 -12.84 3.29 -14.23
C PHE A 8 -12.04 3.71 -12.98
N ALA A 9 -12.39 4.83 -12.34
CA ALA A 9 -11.72 5.29 -11.13
C ALA A 9 -11.86 4.27 -10.00
N PHE A 10 -13.07 3.74 -9.78
CA PHE A 10 -13.33 2.72 -8.77
C PHE A 10 -12.52 1.44 -9.01
N LEU A 11 -12.58 0.90 -10.24
CA LEU A 11 -11.86 -0.33 -10.60
C LEU A 11 -10.35 -0.14 -10.51
N PHE A 12 -9.78 0.91 -11.11
CA PHE A 12 -8.33 1.04 -11.21
C PHE A 12 -7.67 1.64 -9.96
N LEU A 13 -8.29 2.62 -9.28
CA LEU A 13 -7.73 3.20 -8.05
C LEU A 13 -8.00 2.33 -6.82
N GLY A 14 -9.17 1.68 -6.78
CA GLY A 14 -9.55 0.76 -5.70
C GLY A 14 -8.83 -0.58 -5.81
N ALA A 15 -8.94 -1.26 -6.96
CA ALA A 15 -8.33 -2.58 -7.12
C ALA A 15 -6.80 -2.54 -7.16
N GLY A 16 -6.20 -1.41 -7.58
CA GLY A 16 -4.74 -1.22 -7.54
C GLY A 16 -4.18 -1.37 -6.12
N LYS A 17 -4.88 -0.85 -5.11
CA LYS A 17 -4.47 -1.00 -3.69
C LYS A 17 -4.58 -2.45 -3.21
N ILE A 18 -5.64 -3.15 -3.62
CA ILE A 18 -5.83 -4.57 -3.30
C ILE A 18 -4.69 -5.40 -3.93
N GLY A 19 -4.37 -5.17 -5.20
CA GLY A 19 -3.27 -5.84 -5.89
C GLY A 19 -1.92 -5.63 -5.19
N VAL A 20 -1.64 -4.40 -4.76
CA VAL A 20 -0.45 -4.07 -3.97
C VAL A 20 -0.40 -4.88 -2.67
N THR A 21 -1.51 -4.93 -1.91
CA THR A 21 -1.57 -5.69 -0.66
C THR A 21 -1.38 -7.19 -0.89
N ILE A 22 -1.98 -7.77 -1.93
CA ILE A 22 -1.82 -9.20 -2.26
C ILE A 22 -0.37 -9.51 -2.64
N PHE A 23 0.21 -8.74 -3.58
CA PHE A 23 1.57 -8.96 -4.04
C PHE A 23 2.59 -8.81 -2.91
N PHE A 24 2.41 -7.80 -2.05
CA PHE A 24 3.27 -7.63 -0.88
C PHE A 24 3.06 -8.73 0.17
N SER A 25 1.84 -9.27 0.31
CA SER A 25 1.57 -10.38 1.22
C SER A 25 2.27 -11.66 0.79
N ILE A 26 2.22 -11.99 -0.50
CA ILE A 26 2.97 -13.09 -1.08
C ILE A 26 4.48 -12.86 -0.89
N SER A 27 4.97 -11.65 -1.15
CA SER A 27 6.38 -11.30 -0.94
C SER A 27 6.79 -11.53 0.52
N THR A 28 6.01 -11.01 1.48
CA THR A 28 6.26 -11.19 2.92
C THR A 28 6.32 -12.65 3.31
N TRP A 29 5.42 -13.47 2.75
CA TRP A 29 5.42 -14.91 2.98
C TRP A 29 6.79 -15.51 2.67
N PHE A 30 7.39 -15.21 1.52
CA PHE A 30 8.70 -15.76 1.18
C PHE A 30 9.87 -15.07 1.90
N LEU A 31 9.78 -13.76 2.14
CA LEU A 31 10.85 -12.97 2.73
C LEU A 31 11.14 -13.33 4.18
N ILE A 32 10.12 -13.57 5.01
CA ILE A 32 10.35 -13.94 6.42
C ILE A 32 11.01 -15.32 6.58
N SER A 33 10.81 -16.23 5.61
CA SER A 33 11.39 -17.58 5.63
C SER A 33 12.73 -17.70 4.91
N SER A 34 13.21 -16.65 4.25
CA SER A 34 14.51 -16.65 3.59
C SER A 34 15.51 -15.82 4.37
N GLU A 35 16.77 -16.22 4.37
CA GLU A 35 17.84 -15.40 4.94
C GLU A 35 17.94 -14.07 4.16
N GLN A 36 17.84 -12.96 4.90
CA GLN A 36 17.98 -11.62 4.33
C GLN A 36 19.38 -11.11 4.61
N SER A 37 20.09 -10.73 3.55
CA SER A 37 21.37 -10.04 3.64
C SER A 37 21.32 -8.73 2.89
N ILE A 38 22.13 -7.75 3.33
CA ILE A 38 22.23 -6.44 2.69
C ILE A 38 22.59 -6.62 1.21
N LYS A 39 23.62 -7.41 0.91
CA LYS A 39 24.08 -7.65 -0.47
C LYS A 39 22.97 -8.22 -1.36
N HIS A 40 22.22 -9.21 -0.87
CA HIS A 40 21.15 -9.84 -1.64
C HIS A 40 19.98 -8.89 -1.90
N ASN A 41 19.59 -8.11 -0.90
CA ASN A 41 18.47 -7.17 -1.04
C ASN A 41 18.83 -5.99 -1.93
N PHE A 42 20.04 -5.45 -1.85
CA PHE A 42 20.49 -4.41 -2.79
C PHE A 42 20.62 -4.94 -4.22
N ARG A 43 20.97 -6.23 -4.42
CA ARG A 43 20.90 -6.86 -5.74
C ARG A 43 19.47 -6.90 -6.28
N ARG A 44 18.48 -7.22 -5.44
CA ARG A 44 17.05 -7.19 -5.83
C ARG A 44 16.58 -5.78 -6.17
N ILE A 45 16.96 -4.77 -5.37
CA ILE A 45 16.67 -3.35 -5.64
C ILE A 45 17.27 -2.93 -6.99
N TRP A 46 18.51 -3.32 -7.26
CA TRP A 46 19.18 -3.01 -8.52
C TRP A 46 18.49 -3.66 -9.73
N LEU A 47 18.07 -4.91 -9.63
CA LEU A 47 17.31 -5.58 -10.70
C LEU A 47 15.97 -4.87 -10.95
N MET A 48 15.29 -4.49 -9.88
CA MET A 48 14.02 -3.76 -9.97
C MET A 48 14.20 -2.39 -10.63
N GLU A 49 15.23 -1.61 -10.25
CA GLU A 49 15.53 -0.33 -10.89
C GLU A 49 15.78 -0.49 -12.39
N ARG A 50 16.47 -1.56 -12.82
CA ARG A 50 16.70 -1.84 -14.25
C ARG A 50 15.41 -2.15 -15.02
N GLU A 51 14.52 -2.95 -14.45
CA GLU A 51 13.22 -3.25 -15.05
C GLU A 51 12.37 -1.99 -15.14
N LEU A 52 12.35 -1.18 -14.09
CA LEU A 52 11.61 0.08 -14.03
C LEU A 52 12.18 1.11 -15.00
N LEU A 53 13.51 1.19 -15.13
CA LEU A 53 14.18 2.05 -16.09
C LEU A 53 13.83 1.67 -17.53
N PHE A 54 13.77 0.37 -17.84
CA PHE A 54 13.32 -0.10 -19.15
C PHE A 54 11.90 0.39 -19.45
N TRP A 55 10.98 0.23 -18.50
CA TRP A 55 9.60 0.66 -18.68
C TRP A 55 9.43 2.18 -18.70
N SER A 56 10.17 2.93 -17.88
CA SER A 56 10.07 4.39 -17.83
C SER A 56 10.54 5.01 -19.14
N LEU A 57 11.65 4.53 -19.70
CA LEU A 57 12.17 4.99 -20.98
C LEU A 57 11.26 4.58 -22.14
N THR A 58 10.71 3.36 -22.11
CA THR A 58 9.76 2.89 -23.13
C THR A 58 8.50 3.77 -23.15
N LEU A 59 7.92 4.06 -21.98
CA LEU A 59 6.77 4.94 -21.86
C LEU A 59 7.11 6.38 -22.24
N LEU A 60 8.28 6.86 -21.85
CA LEU A 60 8.76 8.18 -22.24
C LEU A 60 8.79 8.32 -23.77
N ILE A 61 9.41 7.37 -24.48
CA ILE A 61 9.44 7.35 -25.95
C ILE A 61 8.02 7.30 -26.51
N ALA A 62 7.17 6.40 -26.02
CA ALA A 62 5.79 6.29 -26.47
C ALA A 62 5.02 7.62 -26.33
N PHE A 63 5.15 8.31 -25.19
CA PHE A 63 4.51 9.62 -24.98
C PHE A 63 5.12 10.73 -25.83
N THR A 64 6.43 10.67 -26.13
CA THR A 64 7.05 11.65 -27.05
C THR A 64 6.51 11.51 -28.47
N LEU A 65 6.13 10.30 -28.88
CA LEU A 65 5.57 10.02 -30.22
C LEU A 65 4.06 10.30 -30.27
N ALA A 66 3.32 9.91 -29.23
CA ALA A 66 1.86 9.99 -29.22
C ALA A 66 1.34 11.39 -28.84
N LYS A 67 1.88 12.00 -27.76
CA LYS A 67 1.35 13.27 -27.23
C LYS A 67 2.36 13.98 -26.34
N LYS A 68 3.27 14.74 -26.97
CA LYS A 68 4.33 15.53 -26.28
C LYS A 68 3.80 16.50 -25.23
N SER A 69 2.58 17.01 -25.39
CA SER A 69 1.98 17.97 -24.44
C SER A 69 1.74 17.39 -23.04
N LEU A 70 1.83 16.05 -22.87
CA LEU A 70 1.72 15.38 -21.58
C LEU A 70 3.06 15.28 -20.84
N LEU A 71 4.18 15.63 -21.48
CA LEU A 71 5.52 15.49 -20.90
C LEU A 71 6.00 16.82 -20.31
N SER A 72 6.34 16.80 -19.02
CA SER A 72 7.07 17.88 -18.37
C SER A 72 8.57 17.56 -18.33
N PRO A 73 9.47 18.57 -18.33
CA PRO A 73 10.91 18.35 -18.13
C PRO A 73 11.23 17.56 -16.86
N THR A 74 10.45 17.79 -15.80
CA THR A 74 10.57 17.04 -14.54
C THR A 74 10.25 15.55 -14.71
N MET A 75 9.21 15.20 -15.48
CA MET A 75 8.85 13.81 -15.75
C MET A 75 9.89 13.09 -16.62
N MET A 76 10.52 13.81 -17.54
CA MET A 76 11.63 13.27 -18.35
C MET A 76 12.83 12.93 -17.47
N LEU A 77 13.19 13.81 -16.54
CA LEU A 77 14.30 13.57 -15.60
C LEU A 77 13.99 12.40 -14.65
N ASN A 78 12.77 12.36 -14.10
CA ASN A 78 12.33 11.29 -13.21
C ASN A 78 12.34 9.91 -13.88
N SER A 79 12.19 9.87 -15.22
CA SER A 79 12.21 8.63 -15.99
C SER A 79 13.59 7.96 -16.03
N VAL A 80 14.69 8.68 -15.73
CA VAL A 80 16.06 8.12 -15.76
C VAL A 80 16.44 7.42 -14.45
N PHE A 81 15.78 7.78 -13.34
CA PHE A 81 16.00 7.17 -12.02
C PHE A 81 14.66 6.92 -11.32
N PRO A 82 13.83 6.00 -11.82
CA PRO A 82 12.44 5.87 -11.39
C PRO A 82 12.28 5.51 -9.91
N VAL A 83 13.16 4.69 -9.33
CA VAL A 83 13.10 4.36 -7.89
C VAL A 83 13.48 5.56 -7.03
N ILE A 84 14.59 6.26 -7.36
CA ILE A 84 15.09 7.39 -6.56
C ILE A 84 14.12 8.58 -6.62
N THR A 85 13.55 8.84 -7.79
CA THR A 85 12.65 9.97 -8.01
C THR A 85 11.20 9.69 -7.62
N SER A 86 10.92 8.50 -7.07
CA SER A 86 9.57 8.08 -6.68
C SER A 86 8.57 8.17 -7.83
N LEU A 87 9.01 7.87 -9.05
CA LEU A 87 8.13 7.90 -10.24
C LEU A 87 6.96 6.92 -10.07
N TRP A 88 7.20 5.79 -9.41
CA TRP A 88 6.19 4.84 -8.98
C TRP A 88 6.31 4.55 -7.49
N TRP A 89 5.36 5.10 -6.72
CA TRP A 89 5.36 5.06 -5.25
C TRP A 89 5.57 3.65 -4.67
N TYR A 90 4.93 2.62 -5.26
CA TYR A 90 5.01 1.24 -4.77
C TYR A 90 6.43 0.70 -4.87
N ALA A 91 7.06 0.86 -6.04
CA ALA A 91 8.41 0.37 -6.28
C ALA A 91 9.42 1.05 -5.35
N SER A 92 9.34 2.38 -5.23
CA SER A 92 10.25 3.12 -4.37
C SER A 92 10.08 2.74 -2.90
N ALA A 93 8.84 2.64 -2.40
CA ALA A 93 8.58 2.19 -1.04
C ALA A 93 9.05 0.74 -0.79
N TYR A 94 8.87 -0.15 -1.76
CA TYR A 94 9.33 -1.53 -1.68
C TYR A 94 10.87 -1.63 -1.70
N ALA A 95 11.56 -0.84 -2.52
CA ALA A 95 13.03 -0.75 -2.50
C ALA A 95 13.54 -0.28 -1.14
N SER A 96 12.97 0.79 -0.59
CA SER A 96 13.31 1.27 0.75
C SER A 96 13.05 0.19 1.82
N PHE A 97 11.94 -0.55 1.70
CA PHE A 97 11.65 -1.66 2.59
C PHE A 97 12.70 -2.77 2.48
N LEU A 98 13.10 -3.19 1.27
CA LEU A 98 14.13 -4.21 1.07
C LEU A 98 15.48 -3.80 1.67
N ALA A 99 15.83 -2.51 1.65
CA ALA A 99 17.04 -1.99 2.27
C ALA A 99 17.02 -2.15 3.81
N ILE A 100 15.85 -1.97 4.44
CA ILE A 100 15.66 -2.08 5.90
C ILE A 100 15.42 -3.54 6.35
N LEU A 101 14.87 -4.36 5.43
CA LEU A 101 14.44 -5.73 5.69
C LEU A 101 15.42 -6.63 6.44
N PRO A 102 16.74 -6.68 6.17
CA PRO A 102 17.63 -7.60 6.90
C PRO A 102 17.66 -7.30 8.41
N PHE A 103 17.61 -6.03 8.79
CA PHE A 103 17.57 -5.61 10.20
C PHE A 103 16.20 -5.87 10.82
N LEU A 104 15.14 -5.54 10.08
CA LEU A 104 13.77 -5.74 10.55
C LEU A 104 13.47 -7.22 10.78
N GLN A 105 13.84 -8.09 9.83
CA GLN A 105 13.64 -9.53 9.96
C GLN A 105 14.43 -10.09 11.15
N TYR A 106 15.71 -9.71 11.29
CA TYR A 106 16.54 -10.13 12.41
C TYR A 106 15.90 -9.75 13.75
N ALA A 107 15.45 -8.49 13.89
CA ALA A 107 14.80 -8.01 15.11
C ALA A 107 13.50 -8.77 15.42
N LEU A 108 12.66 -9.03 14.41
CA LEU A 108 11.39 -9.75 14.60
C LEU A 108 11.61 -11.20 15.03
N LEU A 109 12.57 -11.90 14.43
CA LEU A 109 12.92 -13.27 14.80
C LEU A 109 13.57 -13.32 16.19
N ALA A 110 14.43 -12.37 16.53
CA ALA A 110 15.09 -12.29 17.84
C ALA A 110 14.13 -11.94 18.99
N MET A 111 13.05 -11.19 18.74
CA MET A 111 12.03 -10.86 19.73
C MET A 111 11.25 -12.08 20.24
N GLY A 112 11.18 -13.14 19.42
CA GLY A 112 10.40 -14.33 19.71
C GLY A 112 8.87 -14.11 19.64
N PRO A 113 8.09 -15.20 19.80
CA PRO A 113 6.66 -15.21 19.52
C PRO A 113 5.85 -14.23 20.35
N LYS A 114 6.13 -14.14 21.66
CA LYS A 114 5.34 -13.32 22.59
C LYS A 114 5.44 -11.83 22.25
N ARG A 115 6.67 -11.29 22.12
CA ARG A 115 6.90 -9.85 21.87
C ARG A 115 6.50 -9.45 20.46
N HIS A 116 6.78 -10.29 19.46
CA HIS A 116 6.33 -10.01 18.08
C HIS A 116 4.79 -10.00 18.00
N THR A 117 4.09 -10.92 18.67
CA THR A 117 2.62 -10.90 18.73
C THR A 117 2.09 -9.67 19.44
N GLN A 118 2.70 -9.25 20.56
CA GLN A 118 2.33 -8.01 21.26
C GLN A 118 2.53 -6.77 20.38
N LEU A 119 3.66 -6.69 19.68
CA LEU A 119 3.93 -5.60 18.74
C LEU A 119 2.90 -5.57 17.61
N ALA A 120 2.61 -6.73 17.00
CA ALA A 120 1.61 -6.84 15.95
C ALA A 120 0.22 -6.40 16.44
N LEU A 121 -0.19 -6.85 17.63
CA LEU A 121 -1.46 -6.48 18.24
C LEU A 121 -1.53 -4.98 18.54
N MET A 122 -0.48 -4.40 19.12
CA MET A 122 -0.39 -2.96 19.40
C MET A 122 -0.53 -2.15 18.10
N LEU A 123 0.22 -2.51 17.06
CA LEU A 123 0.15 -1.84 15.76
C LEU A 123 -1.25 -1.96 15.15
N LEU A 124 -1.89 -3.14 15.25
CA LEU A 124 -3.24 -3.34 14.74
C LEU A 124 -4.27 -2.52 15.53
N LEU A 125 -4.15 -2.42 16.85
CA LEU A 125 -5.06 -1.63 17.69
C LEU A 125 -4.87 -0.12 17.58
N VAL A 126 -3.65 0.35 17.26
CA VAL A 126 -3.40 1.77 17.02
C VAL A 126 -3.84 2.16 15.62
N PHE A 127 -3.37 1.45 14.61
CA PHE A 127 -3.59 1.84 13.22
C PHE A 127 -4.92 1.35 12.66
N GLY A 128 -5.45 0.21 13.12
CA GLY A 128 -6.73 -0.33 12.68
C GLY A 128 -7.91 0.64 12.87
N PRO A 129 -8.17 1.15 14.08
CA PRO A 129 -9.23 2.15 14.31
C PRO A 129 -8.98 3.47 13.58
N LEU A 130 -7.72 3.94 13.55
CA LEU A 130 -7.34 5.16 12.81
C LEU A 130 -7.64 5.05 11.31
N SER A 131 -7.65 3.83 10.75
CA SER A 131 -8.03 3.57 9.36
C SER A 131 -9.50 3.82 9.04
N LEU A 132 -10.36 3.76 10.07
CA LEU A 132 -11.81 3.90 9.91
C LEU A 132 -12.25 5.36 10.01
N VAL A 133 -11.36 6.26 10.44
CA VAL A 133 -11.64 7.69 10.57
C VAL A 133 -11.67 8.32 9.17
N PRO A 134 -12.81 8.92 8.74
CA PRO A 134 -12.97 9.46 7.38
C PRO A 134 -12.32 10.84 7.20
N TYR A 135 -11.14 11.05 7.79
CA TYR A 135 -10.35 12.28 7.71
C TYR A 135 -8.88 11.92 7.39
N PRO A 136 -8.08 12.81 6.75
CA PRO A 136 -6.65 12.59 6.58
C PRO A 136 -5.96 12.45 7.94
N THR A 137 -5.84 11.21 8.41
CA THR A 137 -5.12 10.88 9.63
C THR A 137 -3.67 10.54 9.30
N ILE A 138 -2.88 10.49 10.36
CA ILE A 138 -1.52 9.97 10.36
C ILE A 138 -1.46 8.59 9.64
N PHE A 139 -2.51 7.78 9.75
CA PHE A 139 -2.63 6.49 9.06
C PHE A 139 -2.43 6.58 7.53
N GLY A 140 -3.04 7.57 6.87
CA GLY A 140 -2.93 7.74 5.42
C GLY A 140 -1.52 8.08 4.94
N ILE A 141 -0.78 8.89 5.72
CA ILE A 141 0.59 9.31 5.41
C ILE A 141 1.59 8.19 5.65
N TYR A 142 1.34 7.35 6.67
CA TYR A 142 2.25 6.29 7.07
C TYR A 142 2.20 5.09 6.13
N ILE A 143 1.03 4.75 5.58
CA ILE A 143 0.85 3.47 4.86
C ILE A 143 1.21 3.54 3.38
N THR A 144 1.22 4.73 2.79
CA THR A 144 1.62 4.92 1.38
C THR A 144 3.13 4.99 1.20
N ASN A 145 3.92 4.73 2.25
CA ASN A 145 5.37 4.82 2.28
C ASN A 145 5.99 3.54 2.87
N VAL A 146 7.32 3.50 2.97
CA VAL A 146 8.07 2.38 3.56
C VAL A 146 7.56 1.94 4.93
N ALA A 147 7.03 2.86 5.74
CA ALA A 147 6.44 2.55 7.04
C ALA A 147 5.21 1.62 6.93
N GLY A 148 4.38 1.79 5.90
CA GLY A 148 3.27 0.88 5.59
C GLY A 148 3.73 -0.53 5.27
N PHE A 149 4.82 -0.66 4.51
CA PHE A 149 5.43 -1.94 4.19
C PHE A 149 6.01 -2.60 5.44
N MET A 150 6.68 -1.85 6.32
CA MET A 150 7.15 -2.36 7.61
C MET A 150 5.98 -2.82 8.50
N TYR A 151 4.93 -2.02 8.61
CA TYR A 151 3.71 -2.35 9.35
C TYR A 151 3.09 -3.66 8.85
N LEU A 152 2.85 -3.77 7.54
CA LEU A 152 2.30 -4.97 6.92
C LEU A 152 3.24 -6.17 7.11
N PHE A 153 4.55 -5.97 6.95
CA PHE A 153 5.53 -7.03 7.14
C PHE A 153 5.50 -7.57 8.57
N ILE A 154 5.42 -6.71 9.58
CA ILE A 154 5.34 -7.12 11.00
C ILE A 154 4.07 -7.95 11.25
N LEU A 155 2.91 -7.50 10.76
CA LEU A 155 1.65 -8.23 10.94
C LEU A 155 1.64 -9.58 10.22
N LEU A 156 2.02 -9.59 8.95
CA LEU A 156 1.97 -10.79 8.11
C LEU A 156 3.03 -11.81 8.49
N SER A 157 4.22 -11.36 8.91
CA SER A 157 5.24 -12.27 9.49
C SER A 157 4.75 -12.88 10.80
N CYS A 158 4.11 -12.10 11.69
CA CYS A 158 3.52 -12.63 12.92
C CYS A 158 2.45 -13.69 12.61
N TYR A 159 1.57 -13.40 11.65
CA TYR A 159 0.54 -14.35 11.20
C TYR A 159 1.17 -15.64 10.68
N LYS A 160 2.15 -15.54 9.78
CA LYS A 160 2.81 -16.70 9.19
C LYS A 160 3.57 -17.54 10.23
N LEU A 161 4.28 -16.90 11.16
CA LEU A 161 5.19 -17.59 12.08
C LEU A 161 4.45 -18.25 13.26
N TYR A 162 3.38 -17.63 13.77
CA TYR A 162 2.82 -18.03 15.07
C TYR A 162 1.32 -18.33 15.05
N LEU A 163 0.56 -17.80 14.09
CA LEU A 163 -0.89 -17.96 14.10
C LEU A 163 -1.31 -19.22 13.33
N LYS A 164 -2.34 -19.89 13.86
CA LYS A 164 -2.98 -21.01 13.18
C LYS A 164 -3.63 -20.51 11.89
N GLN A 165 -3.37 -21.22 10.80
CA GLN A 165 -3.96 -20.89 9.51
C GLN A 165 -5.49 -20.98 9.56
N PHE A 166 -6.14 -19.97 9.01
CA PHE A 166 -7.60 -19.94 8.93
C PHE A 166 -8.13 -20.99 7.95
N ASN A 167 -9.30 -21.56 8.27
CA ASN A 167 -10.04 -22.38 7.32
C ASN A 167 -10.72 -21.48 6.26
N VAL A 168 -11.01 -22.03 5.09
CA VAL A 168 -11.69 -21.36 3.96
C VAL A 168 -12.97 -20.65 4.40
N LYS A 169 -13.76 -21.27 5.27
CA LYS A 169 -14.98 -20.64 5.83
C LYS A 169 -14.67 -19.37 6.63
N GLN A 170 -13.63 -19.40 7.46
CA GLN A 170 -13.22 -18.24 8.27
C GLN A 170 -12.68 -17.11 7.38
N LEU A 171 -11.96 -17.45 6.30
CA LEU A 171 -11.49 -16.48 5.31
C LEU A 171 -12.66 -15.80 4.59
N TRP A 172 -13.67 -16.56 4.16
CA TRP A 172 -14.88 -15.98 3.56
C TRP A 172 -15.62 -15.06 4.52
N ILE A 173 -15.75 -15.44 5.80
CA ILE A 173 -16.36 -14.60 6.83
C ILE A 173 -15.55 -13.32 7.03
N LEU A 174 -14.21 -13.40 7.07
CA LEU A 174 -13.32 -12.24 7.22
C LEU A 174 -13.40 -11.30 6.01
N MET A 175 -13.47 -11.84 4.79
CA MET A 175 -13.65 -11.05 3.57
C MET A 175 -15.01 -10.36 3.55
N ALA A 176 -16.08 -11.09 3.89
CA ALA A 176 -17.44 -10.54 3.94
C ALA A 176 -17.57 -9.46 5.02
N SER A 177 -17.01 -9.68 6.22
CA SER A 177 -17.04 -8.69 7.30
C SER A 177 -16.22 -7.45 6.95
N GLY A 178 -15.03 -7.61 6.35
CA GLY A 178 -14.22 -6.50 5.86
C GLY A 178 -14.93 -5.67 4.79
N LEU A 179 -15.60 -6.32 3.83
CA LEU A 179 -16.41 -5.65 2.82
C LEU A 179 -17.57 -4.87 3.46
N LEU A 180 -18.30 -5.50 4.38
CA LEU A 180 -19.45 -4.90 5.06
C LEU A 180 -19.04 -3.68 5.89
N ILE A 181 -17.95 -3.78 6.66
CA ILE A 181 -17.38 -2.65 7.41
C ILE A 181 -16.98 -1.52 6.45
N GLY A 182 -16.34 -1.85 5.33
CA GLY A 182 -15.94 -0.87 4.31
C GLY A 182 -17.14 -0.10 3.74
N VAL A 183 -18.20 -0.81 3.36
CA VAL A 183 -19.44 -0.19 2.83
C VAL A 183 -20.10 0.70 3.90
N LEU A 184 -20.19 0.23 5.15
CA LEU A 184 -20.76 1.02 6.24
C LEU A 184 -20.01 2.33 6.46
N ILE A 185 -18.66 2.30 6.43
CA ILE A 185 -17.84 3.51 6.59
C ILE A 185 -18.07 4.48 5.43
N THR A 186 -18.17 3.99 4.20
CA THR A 186 -18.45 4.86 3.05
C THR A 186 -19.82 5.54 3.16
N VAL A 187 -20.86 4.78 3.52
CA VAL A 187 -22.21 5.33 3.69
C VAL A 187 -22.26 6.33 4.84
N LEU A 188 -21.61 6.03 5.97
CA LEU A 188 -21.56 6.93 7.12
C LEU A 188 -20.82 8.22 6.80
N LYS A 189 -19.72 8.14 6.05
CA LYS A 189 -18.99 9.32 5.57
C LYS A 189 -19.88 10.19 4.69
N ASP A 190 -20.58 9.60 3.72
CA ASP A 190 -21.45 10.34 2.81
C ASP A 190 -22.62 10.98 3.57
N ALA A 191 -23.22 10.28 4.53
CA ALA A 191 -24.26 10.82 5.40
C ALA A 191 -23.77 12.00 6.24
N VAL A 192 -22.57 11.92 6.84
CA VAL A 192 -21.96 13.03 7.61
C VAL A 192 -21.69 14.23 6.72
N ILE A 193 -21.17 14.04 5.50
CA ILE A 193 -20.95 15.12 4.54
C ILE A 193 -22.29 15.79 4.20
N VAL A 194 -23.31 15.00 3.86
CA VAL A 194 -24.64 15.54 3.54
C VAL A 194 -25.20 16.33 4.73
N LEU A 195 -25.09 15.84 5.96
CA LEU A 195 -25.55 16.55 7.16
C LEU A 195 -24.76 17.85 7.42
N MET A 196 -23.43 17.84 7.23
CA MET A 196 -22.57 19.03 7.40
C MET A 196 -22.82 20.11 6.33
N PHE A 197 -23.27 19.73 5.13
CA PHE A 197 -23.51 20.66 4.03
C PHE A 197 -25.00 20.90 3.73
N ALA A 198 -25.93 20.22 4.42
CA ALA A 198 -27.36 20.46 4.32
C ALA A 198 -27.77 21.84 4.85
N ASP A 199 -27.06 22.38 5.85
CA ASP A 199 -27.32 23.71 6.40
C ASP A 199 -26.74 24.87 5.56
N ASN A 200 -26.01 24.58 4.47
CA ASN A 200 -25.36 25.58 3.62
C ASN A 200 -26.08 25.83 2.28
N THR A 201 -27.29 25.32 2.08
CA THR A 201 -28.13 25.81 0.97
C THR A 201 -28.67 27.18 1.36
N PRO A 202 -28.32 28.28 0.66
CA PRO A 202 -28.93 29.57 0.94
C PRO A 202 -30.43 29.45 0.66
N THR A 203 -31.21 29.36 1.73
CA THR A 203 -32.63 29.68 1.70
C THR A 203 -32.72 31.19 1.78
N SER A 204 -32.78 31.89 0.63
CA SER A 204 -33.53 33.13 0.47
C SER A 204 -33.21 33.88 -0.84
N TRP A 205 -34.27 34.03 -1.66
CA TRP A 205 -34.58 35.01 -2.73
C TRP A 205 -33.80 34.98 -4.04
#